data_AF-A0AA86GMI7-F1
#
_entry.id   AF-A0AA86GMI7-F1
#
_cell.length_a   1.000
_cell.length_b   1.000
_cell.length_c   1.000
_cell.angle_alpha   90.00
_cell.angle_beta   90.00
_cell.angle_gamma   90.00
#
_symmetry.space_group_name_H-M   'P 1'
#
loop_
_entity.id
_entity.type
_entity.pdbx_description
1 polymer ?
#
loop_
_entity_poly.entity_id
_entity_poly.type
_entity_poly.pdbx_seq_one_letter_code
_entity_poly.pdbx_strand_id
1 'polypeptide(L)'
;MGAGCAKALRQIIGHARTRQGQREHLLRGIGGGVLAGCLLWSLLPGMIARSVPESWHWPEKIARRTVGEPSIWEAGSCMMQVDSPEAWRAISAAAVMRHENKETIAKCEQKAAKRKAPVHCTIKVGGSE
;
A
#
# COMPACT_ATOMS: atom_id res chain seq x y z
N MET A 1 -78.48 2.00 8.58
CA MET A 1 -77.06 1.74 8.95
C MET A 1 -76.34 1.19 7.73
N GLY A 2 -75.51 1.98 7.02
CA GLY A 2 -74.89 1.48 5.78
C GLY A 2 -73.80 2.37 5.17
N ALA A 3 -73.81 3.68 5.47
CA ALA A 3 -72.81 4.61 4.92
C ALA A 3 -71.47 4.64 5.68
N GLY A 4 -71.41 4.16 6.93
CA GLY A 4 -70.21 4.19 7.77
C GLY A 4 -69.17 3.12 7.40
N CYS A 5 -69.61 1.92 7.04
CA CYS A 5 -68.73 0.79 6.76
C CYS A 5 -67.94 0.98 5.45
N ALA A 6 -68.58 1.56 4.43
CA ALA A 6 -67.93 1.87 3.15
C ALA A 6 -66.87 2.99 3.27
N LYS A 7 -67.06 3.95 4.18
CA LYS A 7 -66.06 5.01 4.45
C LYS A 7 -64.85 4.46 5.20
N ALA A 8 -65.07 3.61 6.20
CA ALA A 8 -63.99 2.98 6.95
C ALA A 8 -63.10 2.09 6.06
N LEU A 9 -63.71 1.28 5.20
CA LEU A 9 -62.97 0.45 4.24
C LEU A 9 -62.16 1.29 3.24
N ARG A 10 -62.69 2.42 2.76
CA ARG A 10 -61.96 3.33 1.86
C ARG A 10 -60.76 4.02 2.54
N GLN A 11 -60.87 4.39 3.82
CA GLN A 11 -59.72 4.96 4.54
C GLN A 11 -58.62 3.94 4.81
N ILE A 12 -58.96 2.69 5.13
CA ILE A 12 -57.98 1.63 5.38
C ILE A 12 -57.25 1.25 4.08
N ILE A 13 -57.96 1.18 2.94
CA ILE A 13 -57.37 0.89 1.63
C ILE A 13 -56.50 2.06 1.14
N GLY A 14 -56.88 3.31 1.45
CA GLY A 14 -56.06 4.50 1.16
C GLY A 14 -54.72 4.52 1.90
N HIS A 15 -54.69 4.01 3.14
CA HIS A 15 -53.46 3.87 3.91
C HIS A 15 -52.58 2.68 3.47
N ALA A 16 -53.15 1.64 2.86
CA ALA A 16 -52.38 0.51 2.34
C ALA A 16 -51.61 0.86 1.06
N ARG A 17 -52.23 1.58 0.11
CA ARG A 17 -51.58 1.98 -1.16
C ARG A 17 -50.44 2.99 -0.97
N THR A 18 -50.54 3.86 0.03
CA THR A 18 -49.52 4.88 0.32
C THR A 18 -48.27 4.31 1.00
N ARG A 19 -48.39 3.19 1.74
CA ARG A 19 -47.23 2.51 2.36
C ARG A 19 -46.33 1.78 1.38
N GLN A 20 -46.87 1.23 0.29
CA GLN A 20 -46.08 0.42 -0.64
C GLN A 20 -45.14 1.27 -1.50
N GLY A 21 -45.61 2.44 -1.99
CA GLY A 21 -44.76 3.38 -2.73
C GLY A 21 -43.70 4.05 -1.86
N GLN A 22 -44.02 4.40 -0.61
CA GLN A 22 -43.03 4.97 0.32
C GLN A 22 -41.91 3.98 0.68
N ARG A 23 -42.23 2.69 0.79
CA ARG A 23 -41.26 1.66 1.15
C ARG A 23 -40.20 1.46 0.07
N GLU A 24 -40.55 1.60 -1.21
CA GLU A 24 -39.58 1.48 -2.31
C GLU A 24 -38.59 2.65 -2.32
N HIS A 25 -39.06 3.88 -2.12
CA HIS A 25 -38.19 5.05 -1.98
C HIS A 25 -37.27 4.95 -0.75
N LEU A 26 -37.79 4.47 0.38
CA LEU A 26 -37.00 4.22 1.59
C LEU A 26 -35.95 3.12 1.37
N LEU A 27 -36.33 2.00 0.76
CA LEU A 27 -35.39 0.91 0.46
C LEU A 27 -34.31 1.32 -0.53
N ARG A 28 -34.67 2.11 -1.55
CA ARG A 28 -33.71 2.66 -2.51
C ARG A 28 -32.76 3.69 -1.87
N GLY A 29 -33.26 4.51 -0.94
CA GLY A 29 -32.44 5.43 -0.14
C GLY A 29 -31.47 4.69 0.78
N ILE A 30 -31.94 3.66 1.49
CA ILE A 30 -31.10 2.82 2.35
C ILE A 30 -30.05 2.08 1.52
N GLY A 31 -30.46 1.42 0.42
CA GLY A 31 -29.54 0.72 -0.46
C GLY A 31 -28.50 1.64 -1.09
N GLY A 32 -28.91 2.83 -1.54
CA GLY A 32 -28.00 3.85 -2.05
C GLY A 32 -27.03 4.37 -1.00
N GLY A 33 -27.50 4.63 0.23
CA GLY A 33 -26.66 5.08 1.34
C GLY A 33 -25.65 4.02 1.79
N VAL A 34 -26.08 2.76 1.89
CA VAL A 34 -25.18 1.63 2.21
C VAL A 34 -24.15 1.45 1.10
N LEU A 35 -24.56 1.44 -0.17
CA LEU A 35 -23.63 1.30 -1.30
C LEU A 35 -22.62 2.45 -1.34
N ALA A 36 -23.08 3.70 -1.19
CA ALA A 36 -22.22 4.87 -1.14
C ALA A 36 -21.26 4.82 0.07
N GLY A 37 -21.73 4.40 1.24
CA GLY A 37 -20.91 4.19 2.42
C GLY A 37 -19.85 3.12 2.22
N CYS A 38 -20.20 1.97 1.63
CA CYS A 38 -19.25 0.91 1.30
C CYS A 38 -18.19 1.39 0.31
N LEU A 39 -18.59 2.05 -0.78
CA LEU A 39 -17.66 2.61 -1.76
C LEU A 39 -16.73 3.64 -1.13
N LEU A 40 -17.27 4.53 -0.31
CA LEU A 40 -16.49 5.53 0.40
C LEU A 40 -15.48 4.88 1.35
N TRP A 41 -15.90 3.89 2.14
CA TRP A 41 -15.03 3.20 3.11
C TRP A 41 -13.95 2.33 2.44
N SER A 42 -14.18 1.84 1.22
CA SER A 42 -13.18 1.10 0.44
C SER A 42 -12.17 2.02 -0.25
N LEU A 43 -12.59 3.21 -0.70
CA LEU A 43 -11.73 4.14 -1.45
C LEU A 43 -10.89 5.04 -0.52
N LEU A 44 -11.45 5.46 0.63
CA LEU A 44 -10.78 6.36 1.56
C LEU A 44 -9.42 5.84 2.06
N PRO A 45 -9.25 4.57 2.47
CA PRO A 45 -7.96 4.09 2.96
C PRO A 45 -6.86 4.16 1.91
N GLY A 46 -7.18 3.86 0.65
CA GLY A 46 -6.22 3.91 -0.46
C GLY A 46 -5.80 5.33 -0.81
N MET A 47 -6.74 6.28 -0.78
CA MET A 47 -6.43 7.70 -0.99
C MET A 47 -5.63 8.30 0.16
N ILE A 48 -6.02 8.00 1.41
CA ILE A 48 -5.32 8.47 2.62
C ILE A 48 -3.89 7.93 2.63
N ALA A 49 -3.68 6.66 2.30
CA ALA A 49 -2.34 6.05 2.26
C ALA A 49 -1.40 6.72 1.24
N ARG A 50 -1.94 7.38 0.20
CA ARG A 50 -1.14 8.08 -0.83
C ARG A 50 -0.98 9.57 -0.57
N SER A 51 -1.74 10.15 0.35
CA SER A 51 -1.68 11.58 0.71
C SER A 51 -0.92 11.87 2.00
N VAL A 52 -0.37 10.85 2.67
CA VAL A 52 0.46 11.03 3.87
C VAL A 52 1.82 11.60 3.46
N PRO A 53 2.43 12.53 4.24
CA PRO A 53 3.75 13.06 3.95
C PRO A 53 4.81 11.94 3.89
N GLU A 54 5.73 12.01 2.91
CA GLU A 54 6.81 11.03 2.74
C GLU A 54 7.65 10.83 4.01
N SER A 55 7.75 11.87 4.86
CA SER A 55 8.53 11.84 6.11
C SER A 55 8.06 10.82 7.14
N TRP A 56 6.83 10.29 7.04
CA TRP A 56 6.33 9.32 8.01
C TRP A 56 6.75 7.87 7.68
N HIS A 57 7.16 7.59 6.44
CA HIS A 57 7.52 6.24 5.96
C HIS A 57 6.45 5.17 6.29
N TRP A 58 5.16 5.53 6.15
CA TRP A 58 4.05 4.61 6.41
C TRP A 58 4.08 3.38 5.49
N PRO A 59 4.25 3.53 4.17
CA PRO A 59 4.33 2.39 3.26
C PRO A 59 5.43 1.41 3.64
N GLU A 60 6.61 1.90 4.00
CA GLU A 60 7.78 1.08 4.37
C GLU A 60 7.58 0.38 5.72
N LYS A 61 6.94 1.05 6.69
CA LYS A 61 6.55 0.43 7.96
C LYS A 61 5.48 -0.63 7.78
N ILE A 62 4.51 -0.41 6.88
CA ILE A 62 3.48 -1.40 6.54
C ILE A 62 4.14 -2.58 5.84
N ALA A 63 4.94 -2.34 4.80
CA ALA A 63 5.68 -3.38 4.08
C ALA A 63 6.50 -4.23 5.04
N ARG A 64 7.27 -3.61 5.95
CA ARG A 64 8.00 -4.34 7.01
C ARG A 64 7.09 -5.22 7.85
N ARG A 65 5.96 -4.70 8.33
CA ARG A 65 5.01 -5.48 9.14
C ARG A 65 4.36 -6.61 8.34
N THR A 66 4.07 -6.39 7.06
CA THR A 66 3.48 -7.38 6.16
C THR A 66 4.46 -8.51 5.84
N VAL A 67 5.74 -8.19 5.61
CA VAL A 67 6.81 -9.18 5.39
C VAL A 67 7.16 -9.90 6.70
N GLY A 68 6.95 -9.26 7.85
CA GLY A 68 7.16 -9.86 9.18
C GLY A 68 8.58 -9.68 9.72
N GLU A 69 9.36 -8.77 9.14
CA GLU A 69 10.77 -8.57 9.48
C GLU A 69 10.95 -7.51 10.60
N PRO A 70 12.02 -7.63 11.41
CA PRO A 70 12.23 -6.77 12.57
C PRO A 70 12.55 -5.31 12.18
N SER A 71 13.17 -5.10 11.01
CA SER A 71 13.53 -3.78 10.50
C SER A 71 13.17 -3.62 9.01
N ILE A 72 13.09 -2.36 8.56
CA ILE A 72 12.77 -2.02 7.16
C ILE A 72 13.86 -2.56 6.24
N TRP A 73 15.12 -2.59 6.71
CA TRP A 73 16.24 -3.08 5.94
C TRP A 73 16.13 -4.58 5.65
N GLU A 74 15.83 -5.41 6.66
CA GLU A 74 15.65 -6.84 6.46
C GLU A 74 14.34 -7.18 5.77
N ALA A 75 13.29 -6.37 5.90
CA ALA A 75 12.13 -6.44 5.00
C ALA A 75 12.51 -6.24 3.53
N GLY A 76 13.27 -5.19 3.22
CA GLY A 76 13.75 -4.92 1.86
C GLY A 76 14.69 -6.02 1.36
N SER A 77 15.60 -6.51 2.20
CA SER A 77 16.52 -7.59 1.88
C SER A 77 15.79 -8.91 1.61
N CYS A 78 14.75 -9.21 2.40
CA CYS A 78 13.88 -10.38 2.19
C CYS A 78 13.12 -10.25 0.87
N MET A 79 12.53 -9.08 0.59
CA MET A 79 11.84 -8.83 -0.68
C MET A 79 12.76 -8.98 -1.90
N MET A 80 13.98 -8.42 -1.85
CA MET A 80 14.96 -8.54 -2.93
C MET A 80 15.42 -9.99 -3.14
N GLN A 81 15.56 -10.76 -2.05
CA GLN A 81 15.90 -12.19 -2.11
C GLN A 81 14.79 -13.01 -2.74
N VAL A 82 13.53 -12.73 -2.38
CA VAL A 82 12.36 -13.44 -2.92
C VAL A 82 12.16 -13.16 -4.41
N ASP A 83 12.40 -11.91 -4.84
CA ASP A 83 12.28 -11.52 -6.26
C ASP A 83 13.35 -12.19 -7.13
N SER A 84 14.63 -12.10 -6.74
CA SER A 84 15.72 -12.78 -7.43
C SER A 84 16.89 -13.11 -6.50
N PRO A 85 17.05 -14.39 -6.12
CA PRO A 85 18.18 -14.83 -5.30
C PRO A 85 19.54 -14.64 -5.99
N GLU A 86 19.58 -14.67 -7.32
CA GLU A 86 20.81 -14.43 -8.09
C GLU A 86 21.20 -12.94 -8.07
N ALA A 87 20.24 -12.05 -8.35
CA ALA A 87 20.50 -10.60 -8.30
C ALA A 87 20.90 -10.16 -6.89
N TRP A 88 20.24 -10.71 -5.85
CA TRP A 88 20.63 -10.46 -4.46
C TRP A 88 22.06 -10.91 -4.16
N ARG A 89 22.46 -12.11 -4.59
CA ARG A 89 23.84 -12.60 -4.43
C ARG A 89 24.85 -11.70 -5.12
N ALA A 90 24.55 -11.23 -6.34
CA ALA A 90 25.43 -10.31 -7.05
C ALA A 90 25.62 -8.98 -6.31
N ILE A 91 24.52 -8.37 -5.83
CA ILE A 91 24.57 -7.09 -5.09
C ILE A 91 25.27 -7.24 -3.73
N SER A 92 24.93 -8.29 -2.98
CA SER A 92 25.54 -8.55 -1.67
C SER A 92 27.04 -8.88 -1.78
N ALA A 93 27.45 -9.68 -2.78
CA ALA A 93 28.86 -9.93 -3.05
C ALA A 93 29.62 -8.63 -3.41
N ALA A 94 29.02 -7.76 -4.22
CA ALA A 94 29.60 -6.45 -4.53
C ALA A 94 29.72 -5.56 -3.28
N ALA A 95 28.72 -5.59 -2.38
CA ALA A 95 28.74 -4.85 -1.12
C ALA A 95 29.85 -5.35 -0.18
N VAL A 96 30.00 -6.67 -0.04
CA VAL A 96 31.10 -7.29 0.73
C VAL A 96 32.45 -6.89 0.16
N MET A 97 32.66 -7.06 -1.16
CA MET A 97 33.91 -6.66 -1.82
C MET A 97 34.23 -5.18 -1.60
N ARG A 98 33.23 -4.29 -1.73
CA ARG A 98 33.43 -2.85 -1.48
C ARG A 98 33.79 -2.57 -0.02
N HIS A 99 33.20 -3.30 0.91
CA HIS A 99 33.50 -3.18 2.34
C HIS A 99 34.93 -3.62 2.66
N GLU A 100 35.36 -4.78 2.14
CA GLU A 100 36.72 -5.30 2.31
C GLU A 100 37.78 -4.37 1.70
N ASN A 101 37.43 -3.66 0.63
CA ASN A 101 38.32 -2.73 -0.07
C ASN A 101 38.09 -1.26 0.27
N LYS A 102 37.32 -0.95 1.34
CA LYS A 102 36.81 0.40 1.64
C LYS A 102 37.87 1.50 1.60
N GLU A 103 39.05 1.26 2.17
CA GLU A 103 40.11 2.27 2.23
C GLU A 103 40.77 2.51 0.87
N THR A 104 41.01 1.43 0.11
CA THR A 104 41.59 1.50 -1.24
C THR A 104 40.63 2.23 -2.17
N ILE A 105 39.35 1.84 -2.14
CA ILE A 105 38.30 2.45 -2.95
C ILE A 105 38.16 3.94 -2.61
N ALA A 106 38.11 4.31 -1.33
CA ALA A 106 38.03 5.72 -0.93
C ALA A 106 39.22 6.56 -1.45
N LYS A 107 40.45 6.01 -1.41
CA LYS A 107 41.63 6.68 -1.98
C LYS A 107 41.54 6.80 -3.51
N CYS A 108 41.03 5.78 -4.19
CA CYS A 108 40.80 5.82 -5.64
C CYS A 108 39.72 6.84 -6.02
N GLU A 109 38.59 6.87 -5.31
CA GLU A 109 37.52 7.85 -5.48
C GLU A 109 38.06 9.29 -5.29
N GLN A 110 38.88 9.53 -4.27
CA GLN A 110 39.51 10.84 -4.06
C GLN A 110 40.46 11.21 -5.22
N LYS A 111 41.25 10.26 -5.74
CA LYS A 111 42.13 10.49 -6.90
C LYS A 111 41.34 10.78 -8.16
N ALA A 112 40.24 10.06 -8.40
CA ALA A 112 39.35 10.28 -9.53
C ALA A 112 38.73 11.68 -9.47
N ALA A 113 38.25 12.09 -8.29
CA ALA A 113 37.70 13.43 -8.08
C ALA A 113 38.73 14.54 -8.34
N LYS A 114 39.98 14.38 -7.84
CA LYS A 114 41.07 15.33 -8.07
C LYS A 114 41.47 15.44 -9.55
N ARG A 115 41.47 14.32 -10.27
CA ARG A 115 41.84 14.27 -11.70
C ARG A 115 40.69 14.60 -12.65
N LYS A 116 39.44 14.58 -12.15
CA LYS A 116 38.21 14.69 -12.95
C LYS A 116 38.16 13.67 -14.09
N ALA A 117 38.73 12.49 -13.85
CA ALA A 117 38.85 11.42 -14.83
C ALA A 117 38.82 10.05 -14.13
N PRO A 118 38.39 8.98 -14.82
CA PRO A 118 38.50 7.63 -14.31
C PRO A 118 39.95 7.27 -13.94
N VAL A 119 40.12 6.47 -12.88
CA VAL A 119 41.44 5.99 -12.44
C VAL A 119 41.42 4.47 -12.33
N HIS A 120 42.57 3.85 -12.60
CA HIS A 120 42.76 2.44 -12.29
C HIS A 120 42.87 2.25 -10.77
N CYS A 121 42.12 1.30 -10.23
CA CYS A 121 42.15 0.94 -8.82
C CYS A 121 42.36 -0.56 -8.70
N THR A 122 43.42 -0.96 -7.99
CA THR A 122 43.69 -2.37 -7.71
C THR A 122 42.99 -2.77 -6.42
N ILE A 123 41.99 -3.62 -6.53
CA ILE A 123 41.22 -4.16 -5.40
C ILE A 123 41.63 -5.60 -5.10
N LYS A 124 41.43 -6.02 -3.86
CA LYS A 124 41.56 -7.40 -3.42
C LYS A 124 40.23 -8.11 -3.66
N VAL A 125 40.28 -9.30 -4.25
CA VAL A 125 39.12 -10.17 -4.44
C VAL A 125 39.47 -11.50 -3.78
N GLY A 126 38.62 -11.98 -2.89
CA GLY A 126 38.79 -13.30 -2.27
C GLY A 126 38.65 -14.41 -3.31
N GLY A 127 39.51 -15.42 -3.25
CA GLY A 127 39.33 -16.65 -4.04
C GLY A 127 38.19 -17.47 -3.46
N SER A 128 37.33 -18.00 -4.31
CA SER A 128 36.38 -19.05 -3.93
C SER A 128 37.18 -20.32 -3.61
N GLU A 129 37.28 -20.70 -2.33
CA GLU A 129 37.48 -22.10 -1.97
C GLU A 129 36.16 -22.87 -2.17
#